data_AF-A0A4R8B8W2-F1
#
_entry.id   AF-A0A4R8B8W2-F1
#
_cell.length_a   1.000
_cell.length_b   1.000
_cell.length_c   1.000
_cell.angle_alpha   90.00
_cell.angle_beta   90.00
_cell.angle_gamma   90.00
#
_symmetry.space_group_name_H-M   'P 1'
#
loop_
_entity.id
_entity.type
_entity.pdbx_description
1 polymer ?
#
loop_
_entity_poly.entity_id
_entity_poly.type
_entity_poly.pdbx_seq_one_letter_code
_entity_poly.pdbx_strand_id
1 'polypeptide(L)' 'MEIRFQTKEESNRQQQEDFLKLSGAERFYSFLRLCERVSKFPVKNKINKNEGNFLIVIKERK' A
#
# COMPACT_ATOMS: atom_id res chain seq x y z
N MET A 1 -9.09 -7.93 12.99
CA MET A 1 -10.01 -7.24 12.05
C MET A 1 -11.40 -7.38 12.66
N GLU A 2 -12.02 -6.30 13.09
CA GLU A 2 -13.41 -6.31 13.58
C GLU A 2 -14.34 -5.94 12.43
N ILE A 3 -15.39 -6.73 12.20
CA ILE A 3 -16.41 -6.41 11.20
C ILE A 3 -17.46 -5.54 11.89
N ARG A 4 -17.65 -4.32 11.41
CA ARG A 4 -18.65 -3.37 11.89
C ARG A 4 -19.65 -3.08 10.79
N PHE A 5 -20.95 -3.07 11.13
CA PHE A 5 -22.00 -2.65 10.21
C PHE A 5 -22.24 -1.16 10.42
N GLN A 6 -21.88 -0.36 9.43
CA GLN A 6 -21.99 1.10 9.45
C GLN A 6 -22.51 1.59 8.11
N THR A 7 -23.17 2.75 8.12
CA THR A 7 -23.61 3.41 6.90
C THR A 7 -22.41 4.01 6.14
N LYS A 8 -22.61 4.31 4.85
CA LYS A 8 -21.58 5.00 4.05
C LYS A 8 -21.22 6.37 4.63
N GLU A 9 -22.21 7.09 5.17
CA GLU A 9 -21.99 8.42 5.73
C GLU A 9 -21.14 8.37 7.00
N GLU A 10 -21.44 7.44 7.92
CA GLU A 10 -20.64 7.21 9.13
C GLU A 10 -19.20 6.82 8.78
N SER A 11 -19.03 5.92 7.81
CA SER A 11 -17.72 5.50 7.32
C SER A 11 -16.90 6.68 6.76
N ASN A 12 -17.53 7.52 5.94
CA ASN A 12 -16.86 8.68 5.33
C ASN A 12 -16.46 9.70 6.39
N ARG A 13 -17.36 9.98 7.35
CA ARG A 13 -17.09 10.90 8.46
C ARG A 13 -15.92 10.43 9.31
N GLN A 14 -15.89 9.15 9.68
CA GLN A 14 -14.80 8.58 10.47
C GLN A 14 -13.45 8.69 9.75
N GLN A 15 -13.41 8.36 8.46
CA GLN A 15 -12.18 8.48 7.65
C GLN A 15 -11.70 9.93 7.54
N GLN A 16 -12.62 10.88 7.40
CA GLN A 16 -12.30 12.30 7.35
C GLN A 16 -11.74 12.79 8.69
N GLU A 17 -12.38 12.44 9.81
CA GLU A 17 -11.90 12.79 11.15
C GLU A 17 -10.51 12.21 11.40
N ASP A 18 -10.28 10.94 11.03
CA ASP A 18 -8.98 10.29 11.21
C ASP A 18 -7.89 10.90 10.31
N PHE A 19 -8.23 11.34 9.10
CA PHE A 19 -7.31 12.07 8.24
C PHE A 19 -6.95 13.45 8.81
N LEU A 20 -7.92 14.16 9.36
CA LEU A 20 -7.71 15.51 9.92
C LEU A 20 -6.87 15.49 11.20
N LYS A 21 -6.94 14.42 12.00
CA LYS A 21 -6.11 14.21 13.19
C LYS A 21 -4.61 14.10 12.87
N LEU A 22 -4.25 13.67 11.67
CA LEU A 22 -2.86 13.54 11.24
C LEU A 22 -2.26 14.90 10.88
N SER A 23 -1.01 15.12 11.27
CA SER A 23 -0.19 16.22 10.78
C SER A 23 0.10 16.08 9.28
N GLY A 24 0.59 17.15 8.65
CA GLY A 24 0.89 17.16 7.21
C GLY A 24 1.86 16.04 6.79
N ALA A 25 2.93 15.82 7.56
CA ALA A 25 3.89 14.75 7.31
C ALA A 25 3.27 13.35 7.49
N GLU A 26 2.46 13.16 8.53
CA GLU A 26 1.82 11.87 8.80
C GLU A 26 0.80 11.49 7.72
N ARG A 27 0.09 12.46 7.14
CA ARG A 27 -0.80 12.22 5.99
C ARG A 27 -0.02 11.67 4.80
N PHE A 28 1.15 12.23 4.51
CA PHE A 28 2.03 11.75 3.45
C PHE A 28 2.50 10.30 3.71
N TYR A 29 3.00 10.02 4.91
CA TYR A 29 3.41 8.66 5.27
C TYR A 29 2.25 7.66 5.30
N SER A 30 1.04 8.09 5.69
CA SER A 30 -0.17 7.27 5.61
C SER A 30 -0.47 6.85 4.17
N PHE A 31 -0.37 7.80 3.23
CA PHE A 31 -0.51 7.53 1.81
C PHE A 31 0.56 6.54 1.29
N LEU A 32 1.84 6.74 1.63
CA LEU A 32 2.91 5.81 1.22
C LEU A 32 2.68 4.38 1.73
N ARG A 33 2.26 4.23 3.00
CA ARG A 33 1.91 2.92 3.58
C ARG A 33 0.69 2.29 2.90
N LEU A 34 -0.26 3.09 2.43
CA LEU A 34 -1.36 2.59 1.62
C LEU A 34 -0.85 2.04 0.28
N CYS A 35 -0.03 2.81 -0.45
CA CYS A 35 0.57 2.39 -1.71
C CYS A 35 1.38 1.10 -1.56
N GLU A 36 2.19 0.99 -0.50
CA GLU A 36 2.97 -0.22 -0.21
C GLU A 36 2.05 -1.44 -0.02
N ARG A 37 0.98 -1.31 0.76
CA ARG A 37 0.02 -2.41 0.99
C ARG A 37 -0.70 -2.82 -0.30
N VAL A 38 -1.15 -1.84 -1.09
CA VAL A 38 -1.79 -2.08 -2.39
C VAL A 38 -0.81 -2.78 -3.35
N SER A 39 0.47 -2.43 -3.33
CA SER A 39 1.48 -3.08 -4.18
C SER A 39 1.67 -4.57 -3.90
N LYS A 40 1.30 -5.04 -2.70
CA LYS A 40 1.39 -6.45 -2.29
C LYS A 40 0.19 -7.27 -2.77
N PHE A 41 -0.86 -6.63 -3.31
CA PHE A 41 -2.05 -7.34 -3.75
C PHE A 41 -1.75 -8.20 -4.99
N PRO A 42 -2.42 -9.36 -5.13
CA PRO A 42 -2.28 -10.17 -6.32
C PRO A 42 -2.85 -9.42 -7.52
N VAL A 43 -1.99 -9.09 -8.50
CA VAL A 43 -2.39 -8.50 -9.78
C VAL A 43 -2.15 -9.51 -10.89
N LYS A 44 -3.09 -9.61 -11.86
CA LYS A 44 -3.02 -10.58 -12.98
C LYS A 44 -1.76 -10.42 -13.83
N ASN A 45 -1.34 -9.16 -14.06
CA ASN A 45 -0.19 -8.82 -14.89
C ASN A 45 0.89 -8.17 -14.02
N LYS A 46 1.58 -8.96 -13.19
CA LYS A 46 2.79 -8.45 -12.54
C LYS A 46 3.83 -8.20 -13.63
N ILE A 47 4.18 -6.94 -13.86
CA ILE A 47 5.29 -6.57 -14.74
C ILE A 47 6.54 -7.24 -14.18
N ASN A 48 7.14 -8.15 -14.95
CA ASN A 48 8.42 -8.72 -14.58
C ASN A 48 9.45 -7.59 -14.62
N LYS A 49 9.86 -7.11 -13.43
CA LYS A 49 10.89 -6.07 -13.33
C LYS A 49 12.23 -6.45 -13.98
N ASN A 50 12.40 -7.73 -14.31
CA ASN A 50 13.61 -8.28 -14.90
C ASN A 50 13.45 -8.61 -16.39
N GLU A 51 12.27 -8.39 -16.97
CA GLU A 51 12.03 -8.65 -18.40
C GLU A 51 12.79 -7.59 -19.23
N GLY A 52 13.78 -8.03 -20.00
CA GLY A 52 14.63 -7.15 -20.82
C GLY A 52 15.81 -6.50 -20.08
N ASN A 53 15.96 -6.70 -18.77
CA ASN A 53 17.08 -6.13 -18.00
C ASN A 53 18.30 -7.07 -17.95
N PHE A 54 19.50 -6.51 -17.99
CA PHE A 54 20.74 -7.25 -17.75
C PHE A 54 20.89 -7.57 -16.26
N LEU A 55 20.85 -8.85 -15.91
CA LEU A 55 20.94 -9.33 -14.52
C LEU A 55 22.38 -9.74 -14.19
N ILE A 56 22.97 -9.11 -13.18
CA ILE A 56 24.24 -9.56 -12.60
C ILE A 56 23.92 -10.60 -11.52
N VAL A 57 24.18 -11.86 -11.83
CA VAL A 57 23.96 -12.98 -10.90
C VAL A 57 25.28 -13.35 -10.23
N ILE A 58 25.41 -13.07 -8.93
CA ILE A 58 26.55 -13.51 -8.12
C ILE A 58 26.23 -14.92 -7.61
N LYS A 59 26.94 -15.94 -8.13
CA LYS A 59 26.82 -17.31 -7.64
C LYS A 59 27.76 -17.50 -6.44
N GLU A 60 27.24 -17.98 -5.33
CA GLU A 60 28.08 -18.46 -4.23
C GLU A 60 28.89 -19.67 -4.69
N ARG A 61 30.20 -19.66 -4.41
CA ARG A 61 31.06 -20.82 -4.67
C ARG A 61 30.78 -21.86 -3.57
N LYS A 62 30.46 -23.08 -3.98
CA LYS A 62 30.46 -24.26 -3.11
C LYS A 62 31.85 -24.56 -2.60
#